data_AF-A0A1W4XK05-F1
#
_entry.id   AF-A0A1W4XK05-F1
#
_cell.length_a   1.000
_cell.length_b   1.000
_cell.length_c   1.000
_cell.angle_alpha   90.00
_cell.angle_beta   90.00
_cell.angle_gamma   90.00
#
_symmetry.space_group_name_H-M   'P 1'
#
loop_
_entity.id
_entity.type
_entity.pdbx_description
1 polymer ?
#
loop_
_entity_poly.entity_id
_entity_poly.type
_entity_poly.pdbx_seq_one_letter_code
_entity_poly.pdbx_strand_id
1 'polypeptide(L)'
;MAAYYPKYNYEIDNEEDIKDDNGQTLQTLQDYLDDRADFVTLAMDKKLKLPYGTPVCIPELNEHFGHKIRFEIRDSGSDLDNMGFHRVDVCVRSEIDSYDKYVNRKVTLIIEEY
;
A
#
# COMPACT_ATOMS: atom_id res chain seq x y z
N MET A 1 -10.40 0.47 -3.03
CA MET A 1 -9.20 0.26 -2.20
C MET A 1 -9.58 -0.56 -1.00
N ALA A 2 -8.70 -1.47 -0.59
CA ALA A 2 -8.76 -2.19 0.67
C ALA A 2 -7.44 -2.02 1.42
N ALA A 3 -7.39 -2.45 2.68
CA ALA A 3 -6.16 -2.48 3.46
C ALA A 3 -5.61 -3.90 3.60
N TYR A 4 -4.28 -4.01 3.65
CA TYR A 4 -3.56 -5.20 4.09
C TYR A 4 -2.47 -4.79 5.07
N TYR A 5 -1.95 -5.73 5.86
CA TYR A 5 -0.90 -5.44 6.83
C TYR A 5 0.16 -6.53 6.84
N PRO A 6 1.43 -6.18 7.14
CA PRO A 6 2.50 -7.16 7.27
C PRO A 6 2.21 -8.11 8.44
N LYS A 7 2.42 -9.41 8.22
CA LYS A 7 2.28 -10.41 9.30
C LYS A 7 3.64 -10.65 9.94
N TYR A 8 3.90 -9.94 11.02
CA TYR A 8 5.06 -10.20 11.87
C TYR A 8 4.84 -11.52 12.63
N ASN A 9 5.23 -12.63 12.02
CA ASN A 9 5.23 -13.91 12.71
C ASN A 9 6.56 -14.11 13.42
N TYR A 10 6.62 -13.82 14.72
CA TYR A 10 7.84 -13.97 15.51
C TYR A 10 8.28 -15.44 15.70
N GLU A 11 7.43 -16.41 15.35
CA GLU A 11 7.70 -17.84 15.54
C GLU A 11 8.24 -18.55 14.29
N ILE A 12 8.21 -17.89 13.12
CA ILE A 12 8.70 -18.43 11.86
C ILE A 12 9.53 -17.32 11.22
N ASP A 13 10.80 -17.59 10.87
CA ASP A 13 11.68 -16.69 10.08
C ASP A 13 11.16 -16.51 8.64
N ASN A 14 9.86 -16.30 8.45
CA ASN A 14 9.26 -16.02 7.16
C ASN A 14 9.15 -14.51 7.00
N GLU A 15 10.29 -13.88 6.73
CA GLU A 15 10.36 -12.44 6.44
C GLU A 15 9.59 -12.07 5.15
N GLU A 16 9.13 -13.03 4.34
CA GLU A 16 8.38 -12.76 3.11
C GLU A 16 7.13 -11.92 3.35
N ASP A 17 6.43 -12.12 4.48
CA ASP A 17 5.19 -11.39 4.81
C ASP A 17 5.42 -9.93 5.23
N ILE A 18 6.67 -9.47 5.29
CA ILE A 18 7.05 -8.09 5.61
C ILE A 18 7.83 -7.39 4.49
N LYS A 19 8.04 -8.07 3.35
CA LYS A 19 8.75 -7.53 2.18
C LYS A 19 7.79 -7.30 1.00
N ASP A 20 8.17 -6.38 0.13
CA ASP A 20 7.52 -6.15 -1.16
C ASP A 20 8.08 -7.07 -2.26
N ASP A 21 7.59 -6.93 -3.49
CA ASP A 21 7.99 -7.73 -4.66
C ASP A 21 9.52 -7.68 -4.96
N ASN A 22 10.25 -6.68 -4.44
CA ASN A 22 11.70 -6.52 -4.61
C ASN A 22 12.50 -6.86 -3.32
N GLY A 23 11.87 -7.47 -2.33
CA GLY A 23 12.52 -7.84 -1.07
C GLY A 23 12.81 -6.64 -0.16
N GLN A 24 12.24 -5.46 -0.42
CA GLN A 24 12.36 -4.29 0.45
C GLN A 24 11.27 -4.32 1.53
N THR A 25 11.55 -3.79 2.72
CA THR A 25 10.56 -3.76 3.80
C THR A 25 9.36 -2.89 3.42
N LEU A 26 8.16 -3.43 3.59
CA LEU A 26 6.89 -2.72 3.40
C LEU A 26 6.84 -1.44 4.25
N GLN A 27 6.39 -0.34 3.66
CA GLN A 27 6.22 0.93 4.37
C GLN A 27 4.74 1.18 4.62
N THR A 28 4.36 1.29 5.89
CA THR A 28 2.95 1.35 6.28
C THR A 28 2.44 2.78 6.30
N LEU A 29 1.12 2.97 6.12
CA LEU A 29 0.48 4.27 6.23
C LEU A 29 0.79 4.94 7.58
N GLN A 30 0.70 4.20 8.67
CA GLN A 30 0.97 4.76 9.99
C GLN A 30 2.45 5.13 10.16
N ASP A 31 3.39 4.37 9.59
CA ASP A 31 4.82 4.73 9.68
C ASP A 31 5.11 6.02 8.90
N TYR A 32 4.44 6.23 7.77
CA TYR A 32 4.49 7.51 7.06
C TYR A 32 3.90 8.66 7.89
N LEU A 33 2.72 8.46 8.48
CA LEU A 33 2.06 9.48 9.32
C LEU A 33 2.83 9.82 10.60
N ASP A 34 3.67 8.89 11.08
CA ASP A 34 4.56 9.08 12.23
C ASP A 34 5.95 9.65 11.83
N ASP A 35 6.15 10.08 10.58
CA ASP A 35 7.44 10.55 10.02
C ASP A 35 8.57 9.51 10.11
N ARG A 36 8.23 8.21 10.03
CA ARG A 36 9.18 7.07 10.06
C ARG A 36 9.40 6.39 8.71
N ALA A 37 8.66 6.80 7.69
CA ALA A 37 8.76 6.29 6.33
C ALA A 37 8.63 7.42 5.31
N ASP A 38 9.36 7.33 4.19
CA ASP A 38 9.33 8.34 3.13
C ASP A 38 8.14 8.19 2.16
N PHE A 39 7.48 7.02 2.18
CA PHE A 39 6.34 6.69 1.33
C PHE A 39 5.47 5.61 1.99
N VAL A 40 4.31 5.35 1.40
CA VAL A 40 3.40 4.25 1.77
C VAL A 40 3.35 3.23 0.63
N THR A 41 3.57 1.96 0.94
CA THR A 41 3.48 0.87 -0.03
C THR A 41 2.03 0.63 -0.45
N LEU A 42 1.81 0.56 -1.76
CA LEU A 42 0.60 0.06 -2.38
C LEU A 42 0.87 -1.27 -3.09
N ALA A 43 -0.11 -2.17 -3.01
CA ALA A 43 -0.15 -3.40 -3.78
C ALA A 43 -1.18 -3.32 -4.92
N MET A 44 -0.81 -3.77 -6.13
CA MET A 44 -1.68 -3.77 -7.31
C MET A 44 -1.53 -5.04 -8.14
N ASP A 45 -2.39 -5.19 -9.16
CA ASP A 45 -2.29 -6.26 -10.14
C ASP A 45 -0.95 -6.20 -10.90
N LYS A 46 -0.09 -7.19 -10.66
CA LYS A 46 1.22 -7.33 -11.31
C LYS A 46 1.15 -7.37 -12.84
N LYS A 47 0.00 -7.75 -13.43
CA LYS A 47 -0.17 -7.80 -14.89
C LYS A 47 -0.22 -6.42 -15.55
N LEU A 48 -0.44 -5.35 -14.77
CA LEU A 48 -0.34 -3.98 -15.26
C LEU A 48 1.10 -3.61 -15.66
N LYS A 49 2.11 -4.32 -15.14
CA LYS A 49 3.54 -4.09 -15.42
C LYS A 49 3.96 -2.63 -15.19
N LEU A 50 3.41 -2.01 -14.16
CA LEU A 50 3.80 -0.66 -13.75
C LEU A 50 5.26 -0.71 -13.23
N PRO A 51 6.07 0.32 -13.50
CA PRO A 51 7.41 0.41 -12.91
C PRO A 51 7.37 0.31 -11.39
N TYR A 52 8.34 -0.39 -10.80
CA TYR A 52 8.47 -0.44 -9.34
C TYR A 52 8.67 0.97 -8.77
N GLY A 53 7.93 1.30 -7.71
CA GLY A 53 7.94 2.64 -7.12
C GLY A 53 7.12 3.65 -7.92
N THR A 54 6.15 3.21 -8.74
CA THR A 54 5.25 4.12 -9.46
C THR A 54 4.51 5.01 -8.45
N PRO A 55 4.66 6.34 -8.51
CA PRO A 55 4.03 7.24 -7.56
C PRO A 55 2.53 7.38 -7.84
N VAL A 56 1.75 7.40 -6.77
CA VAL A 56 0.29 7.50 -6.83
C VAL A 56 -0.20 8.59 -5.88
N CYS A 57 -1.14 9.38 -6.36
CA CYS A 57 -1.93 10.28 -5.53
C CYS A 57 -3.32 9.69 -5.31
N ILE A 58 -3.75 9.66 -4.03
CA ILE A 58 -5.10 9.29 -3.60
C ILE A 58 -5.73 10.52 -2.94
N PRO A 59 -6.45 11.37 -3.69
CA PRO A 59 -6.97 12.64 -3.19
C PRO A 59 -7.82 12.49 -1.92
N GLU A 60 -8.61 11.43 -1.84
CA GLU A 60 -9.49 11.18 -0.70
C GLU A 60 -8.71 10.93 0.61
N LEU A 61 -7.52 10.33 0.54
CA LEU A 61 -6.67 10.18 1.72
C LEU A 61 -5.92 11.47 2.05
N ASN A 62 -5.47 12.21 1.04
CA ASN A 62 -4.85 13.51 1.27
C ASN A 62 -5.80 14.49 1.97
N GLU A 63 -7.07 14.50 1.56
CA GLU A 63 -8.11 15.28 2.24
C GLU A 63 -8.33 14.80 3.67
N HIS A 64 -8.39 13.48 3.89
CA HIS A 64 -8.62 12.92 5.22
C HIS A 64 -7.50 13.25 6.22
N PHE A 65 -6.23 13.12 5.80
CA PHE A 65 -5.07 13.36 6.66
C PHE A 65 -4.54 14.80 6.61
N GLY A 66 -5.10 15.65 5.75
CA GLY A 66 -4.81 17.08 5.69
C GLY A 66 -3.47 17.45 5.01
N HIS A 67 -2.80 16.50 4.35
CA HIS A 67 -1.56 16.72 3.62
C HIS A 67 -1.38 15.69 2.50
N LYS A 68 -0.48 15.95 1.55
CA LYS A 68 -0.17 14.99 0.48
C LYS A 68 0.59 13.81 1.07
N ILE A 69 0.05 12.61 0.92
CA ILE A 69 0.74 11.35 1.23
C ILE A 69 1.40 10.84 -0.04
N ARG A 70 2.67 10.44 0.08
CA ARG A 70 3.43 9.81 -0.99
C ARG A 70 3.15 8.31 -1.02
N PHE A 71 2.32 7.87 -1.94
CA PHE A 71 2.09 6.43 -2.17
C PHE A 71 2.94 5.92 -3.33
N GLU A 72 3.40 4.67 -3.24
CA GLU A 72 4.17 4.02 -4.29
C GLU A 72 3.72 2.57 -4.51
N ILE A 73 3.50 2.19 -5.77
CA ILE A 73 3.19 0.80 -6.14
C ILE A 73 4.49 -0.01 -6.14
N ARG A 74 4.61 -0.94 -5.19
CA ARG A 74 5.83 -1.74 -4.98
C ARG A 74 5.56 -3.22 -4.74
N ASP A 75 4.30 -3.57 -4.49
CA ASP A 75 3.91 -4.89 -4.03
C ASP A 75 2.77 -5.47 -4.88
N SER A 76 2.53 -6.76 -4.75
CA SER A 76 1.46 -7.46 -5.44
C SER A 76 0.91 -8.62 -4.61
N GLY A 77 -0.27 -9.12 -4.97
CA GLY A 77 -0.94 -10.19 -4.24
C GLY A 77 -1.68 -11.12 -5.17
N SER A 78 -1.76 -12.41 -4.81
CA SER A 78 -2.50 -13.39 -5.61
C SER A 78 -4.00 -13.05 -5.73
N ASP A 79 -4.57 -12.36 -4.75
CA ASP A 79 -5.95 -11.87 -4.75
C ASP A 79 -6.15 -10.56 -5.54
N LEU A 80 -5.06 -9.98 -6.05
CA LEU A 80 -5.05 -8.82 -6.95
C LEU A 80 -4.88 -9.22 -8.42
N ASP A 81 -4.61 -10.49 -8.72
CA ASP A 81 -4.41 -10.97 -10.09
C ASP A 81 -5.67 -10.76 -10.96
N ASN A 82 -5.50 -10.09 -12.11
CA ASN A 82 -6.57 -9.69 -13.05
C ASN A 82 -7.51 -8.58 -12.55
N MET A 83 -7.20 -7.91 -11.43
CA MET A 83 -8.00 -6.79 -10.95
C MET A 83 -7.72 -5.50 -11.74
N GLY A 84 -6.59 -5.40 -12.46
CA GLY A 84 -6.18 -4.19 -13.15
C GLY A 84 -6.28 -2.96 -12.25
N PHE A 85 -6.92 -1.90 -12.74
CA PHE A 85 -7.14 -0.66 -11.98
C PHE A 85 -8.40 -0.69 -11.07
N HIS A 86 -9.09 -1.83 -10.96
CA HIS A 86 -10.31 -1.93 -10.13
C HIS A 86 -9.99 -2.07 -8.63
N ARG A 87 -8.79 -2.53 -8.28
CA ARG A 87 -8.36 -2.70 -6.89
C ARG A 87 -6.92 -2.25 -6.70
N VAL A 88 -6.70 -1.63 -5.56
CA VAL A 88 -5.40 -1.32 -4.98
C VAL A 88 -5.55 -1.58 -3.50
N ASP A 89 -4.51 -2.15 -2.90
CA ASP A 89 -4.46 -2.39 -1.47
C ASP A 89 -3.40 -1.50 -0.85
N VAL A 90 -3.72 -0.84 0.27
CA VAL A 90 -2.81 0.03 1.02
C VAL A 90 -2.23 -0.72 2.20
N CYS A 91 -0.91 -0.65 2.37
CA CYS A 91 -0.22 -1.27 3.50
C CYS A 91 -0.46 -0.46 4.77
N VAL A 92 -1.08 -1.07 5.77
CA VAL A 92 -1.28 -0.50 7.11
C VAL A 92 -0.50 -1.30 8.15
N ARG A 93 -0.24 -0.70 9.32
CA ARG A 93 0.67 -1.27 10.32
C ARG A 93 0.16 -2.55 10.98
N SER A 94 -1.15 -2.65 11.19
CA SER A 94 -1.73 -3.74 11.98
C SER A 94 -3.13 -4.12 11.52
N GLU A 95 -3.60 -5.25 12.02
CA GLU A 95 -4.98 -5.68 11.86
C GLU A 95 -5.98 -4.61 12.33
N ILE A 96 -5.70 -3.94 13.45
CA ILE A 96 -6.58 -2.90 13.98
C ILE A 96 -6.69 -1.72 13.01
N ASP A 97 -5.56 -1.31 12.42
CA ASP A 97 -5.54 -0.23 11.41
C ASP A 97 -6.29 -0.62 10.13
N SER A 98 -6.33 -1.91 9.80
CA SER A 98 -7.08 -2.43 8.65
C SER A 98 -8.59 -2.25 8.77
N TYR A 99 -9.12 -1.95 9.95
CA TYR A 99 -10.54 -1.70 10.16
C TYR A 99 -10.94 -0.24 9.90
N ASP A 100 -10.00 0.65 9.62
CA ASP A 100 -10.32 2.03 9.28
C ASP A 100 -11.11 2.07 7.95
N LYS A 101 -12.28 2.71 7.98
CA LYS A 101 -13.16 2.87 6.82
C LYS A 101 -12.54 3.74 5.71
N TYR A 102 -11.58 4.61 6.03
CA TYR A 102 -10.93 5.47 5.04
C TYR A 102 -9.98 4.67 4.13
N VAL A 103 -9.41 3.58 4.64
CA VAL A 103 -8.58 2.67 3.85
C VAL A 103 -9.38 1.55 3.17
N ASN A 104 -10.69 1.45 3.42
CA ASN A 104 -11.59 0.44 2.86
C ASN A 104 -12.78 1.08 2.13
N ARG A 105 -12.50 1.80 1.05
CA ARG A 105 -13.53 2.49 0.26
C ARG A 105 -13.19 2.61 -1.21
N LYS A 106 -14.17 3.05 -2.00
CA LYS A 106 -13.92 3.53 -3.35
C LYS A 106 -13.13 4.84 -3.27
N VAL A 107 -12.06 4.91 -4.04
CA VAL A 107 -11.14 6.04 -4.14
C VAL A 107 -10.76 6.27 -5.60
N THR A 108 -10.17 7.43 -5.87
CA THR A 108 -9.57 7.79 -7.15
C THR A 108 -8.07 7.53 -7.09
N LEU A 109 -7.54 6.84 -8.09
CA LEU A 109 -6.08 6.67 -8.26
C LEU A 109 -5.61 7.59 -9.38
N ILE A 110 -4.67 8.46 -9.06
CA ILE A 110 -3.95 9.26 -10.04
C ILE A 110 -2.52 8.74 -10.07
N ILE A 111 -2.15 8.08 -11.16
CA ILE A 111 -0.76 7.69 -11.40
C ILE A 111 0.01 8.95 -11.80
N GLU A 112 1.03 9.30 -11.03
CA GLU A 112 1.87 10.46 -11.31
C GLU A 112 2.97 10.03 -12.29
N GLU A 113 3.12 10.75 -13.41
CA GLU A 113 4.27 10.55 -14.31
C GLU A 113 5.49 11.33 -13.79
N TYR A 114 6.68 10.80 -14.05
CA TYR A 114 7.98 11.39 -13.72
C TYR A 114 8.32 12.58 -14.61
#